data_AF-A0A7X4IBV8-F1
#
_entry.id   AF-A0A7X4IBV8-F1
#
_cell.length_a   1.000
_cell.length_b   1.000
_cell.length_c   1.000
_cell.angle_alpha   90.00
_cell.angle_beta   90.00
_cell.angle_gamma   90.00
#
_symmetry.space_group_name_H-M   'P 1'
#
loop_
_entity.id
_entity.type
_entity.pdbx_description
1 polymer ?
#
loop_
_entity_poly.entity_id
_entity_poly.type
_entity_poly.pdbx_seq_one_letter_code
_entity_poly.pdbx_strand_id
1 'polypeptide(L)'
;MKQETSQWGKAVKKAVIDHDMTLKQLAEKIGYSNATVSQVVNGRYSNSSYKVIAEKINEVLGTEGLPERTETPSDEWCQTVKVELVKQSMTVNELAKQLDVSRDRLSLVINGKMMNKAIVSGVNNLLGINLVAVPADK
;
A
#
# COMPACT_ATOMS: atom_id res chain seq x y z
N MET A 1 12.05 2.39 -4.87
CA MET A 1 12.32 1.32 -3.88
C MET A 1 11.59 0.06 -4.33
N LYS A 2 12.28 -1.08 -4.40
CA LYS A 2 11.60 -2.37 -4.52
C LYS A 2 10.90 -2.62 -3.17
N GLN A 3 9.58 -2.81 -3.15
CA GLN A 3 8.92 -3.32 -1.96
C GLN A 3 9.53 -4.68 -1.66
N GLU A 4 10.05 -4.86 -0.45
CA GLU A 4 10.48 -6.18 0.00
C GLU A 4 9.28 -7.12 -0.07
N THR A 5 9.49 -8.34 -0.57
CA THR A 5 8.43 -9.34 -0.59
C THR A 5 8.02 -9.61 0.85
N SER A 6 6.73 -9.48 1.12
CA SER A 6 6.12 -9.73 2.43
C SER A 6 6.41 -11.17 2.90
N GLN A 7 6.40 -11.45 4.21
CA GLN A 7 6.63 -12.83 4.70
C GLN A 7 5.57 -13.78 4.18
N TRP A 8 4.31 -13.33 4.11
CA TRP A 8 3.25 -14.09 3.46
C TRP A 8 3.57 -14.37 1.98
N GLY A 9 4.03 -13.35 1.23
CA GLY A 9 4.42 -13.52 -0.17
C GLY A 9 5.59 -14.50 -0.36
N LYS A 10 6.52 -14.56 0.59
CA LYS A 10 7.61 -15.56 0.62
C LYS A 10 7.05 -16.95 0.90
N ALA A 11 6.14 -17.10 1.87
CA ALA A 11 5.50 -18.37 2.21
C ALA A 11 4.70 -18.93 1.02
N VAL A 12 3.92 -18.09 0.34
CA VAL A 12 3.18 -18.48 -0.88
C VAL A 12 4.12 -18.95 -1.98
N LYS A 13 5.21 -18.20 -2.25
CA LYS A 13 6.19 -18.61 -3.28
C LYS A 13 6.84 -19.96 -2.95
N LYS A 14 7.12 -20.21 -1.67
CA LYS A 14 7.64 -21.51 -1.21
C LYS A 14 6.59 -22.61 -1.43
N ALA A 15 5.35 -22.40 -0.99
CA ALA A 15 4.29 -23.40 -1.11
C ALA A 15 3.95 -23.73 -2.58
N VAL A 16 4.01 -22.75 -3.48
CA VAL A 16 3.88 -22.96 -4.93
C VAL A 16 4.94 -23.94 -5.46
N ILE A 17 6.19 -23.80 -5.02
CA ILE A 17 7.29 -24.70 -5.37
C ILE A 17 7.09 -26.08 -4.74
N ASP A 18 6.70 -26.13 -3.47
CA ASP A 18 6.46 -27.39 -2.74
C ASP A 18 5.33 -28.23 -3.38
N HIS A 19 4.37 -27.57 -4.03
CA HIS A 19 3.28 -28.22 -4.77
C HIS A 19 3.61 -28.51 -6.25
N ASP A 20 4.86 -28.33 -6.68
CA ASP A 20 5.32 -28.51 -8.06
C ASP A 20 4.44 -27.78 -9.09
N MET A 21 4.07 -26.53 -8.79
CA MET A 21 3.24 -25.72 -9.67
C MET A 21 3.84 -24.34 -9.93
N THR A 22 3.26 -23.63 -10.89
CA THR A 22 3.60 -22.25 -11.22
C THR A 22 2.56 -21.27 -10.68
N LEU A 23 2.93 -20.00 -10.49
CA LEU A 23 1.97 -18.93 -10.17
C LEU A 23 0.86 -18.80 -11.21
N LYS A 24 1.14 -19.16 -12.48
CA LYS A 24 0.13 -19.16 -13.55
C LYS A 24 -0.94 -20.24 -13.30
N GLN A 25 -0.52 -21.47 -12.98
CA GLN A 25 -1.44 -22.56 -12.66
C GLN A 25 -2.23 -22.28 -11.38
N LEU A 26 -1.59 -21.70 -10.37
CA LEU A 26 -2.29 -21.23 -9.17
C LEU A 26 -3.37 -20.21 -9.53
N ALA A 27 -3.04 -19.20 -10.34
CA ALA A 27 -3.97 -18.16 -10.76
C ALA A 27 -5.18 -18.73 -11.52
N GLU A 28 -4.95 -19.70 -12.42
CA GLU A 28 -6.00 -20.43 -13.12
C GLU A 28 -6.92 -21.20 -12.14
N LYS A 29 -6.35 -21.88 -11.14
CA LYS A 29 -7.13 -22.61 -10.11
C LYS A 29 -8.06 -21.70 -9.30
N ILE A 30 -7.62 -20.48 -8.97
CA ILE A 30 -8.40 -19.55 -8.13
C ILE A 30 -9.28 -18.59 -8.94
N GLY A 31 -9.23 -18.68 -10.28
CA GLY A 31 -10.05 -17.88 -11.20
C GLY A 31 -9.58 -16.43 -11.39
N TYR A 32 -8.27 -16.18 -11.30
CA TYR A 32 -7.68 -14.85 -11.50
C TYR A 32 -6.60 -14.85 -12.58
N SER A 33 -6.27 -13.66 -13.09
CA SER A 33 -5.12 -13.53 -13.99
C SER A 33 -3.80 -13.72 -13.24
N ASN A 34 -2.78 -14.28 -13.92
CA ASN A 34 -1.43 -14.39 -13.38
C ASN A 34 -0.86 -13.02 -12.94
N ALA A 35 -1.20 -11.94 -13.67
CA ALA A 35 -0.78 -10.58 -13.31
C ALA A 35 -1.37 -10.13 -11.97
N THR A 36 -2.67 -10.38 -11.76
CA THR A 36 -3.36 -10.05 -10.50
C THR A 36 -2.78 -10.83 -9.32
N VAL A 37 -2.59 -12.14 -9.47
CA VAL A 37 -1.99 -12.98 -8.42
C VAL A 37 -0.56 -12.55 -8.12
N SER A 38 0.24 -12.29 -9.17
CA SER A 38 1.61 -11.79 -9.02
C SER A 38 1.65 -10.43 -8.32
N GLN A 39 0.69 -9.55 -8.56
CA GLN A 39 0.57 -8.29 -7.83
C GLN A 39 0.33 -8.53 -6.34
N VAL A 40 -0.61 -9.41 -5.97
CA VAL A 40 -0.93 -9.75 -4.57
C VAL A 40 0.29 -10.37 -3.86
N VAL A 41 0.87 -11.40 -4.44
CA VAL A 41 2.03 -12.13 -3.89
C VAL A 41 3.27 -11.24 -3.73
N ASN A 42 3.40 -10.20 -4.56
CA ASN A 42 4.54 -9.28 -4.50
C ASN A 42 4.22 -7.96 -3.75
N GLY A 43 3.10 -7.83 -3.06
CA GLY A 43 2.82 -6.62 -2.28
C GLY A 43 2.29 -5.42 -3.09
N ARG A 44 1.93 -5.60 -4.36
CA ARG A 44 1.58 -4.54 -5.32
C ARG A 44 0.09 -4.49 -5.64
N TYR A 45 -0.77 -4.48 -4.61
CA TYR A 45 -2.22 -4.62 -4.73
C TYR A 45 -2.99 -3.44 -4.14
N SER A 46 -4.21 -3.19 -4.63
CA SER A 46 -5.14 -2.16 -4.12
C SER A 46 -6.10 -2.71 -3.06
N ASN A 47 -6.71 -1.83 -2.26
CA ASN A 47 -7.43 -2.18 -1.02
C ASN A 47 -8.64 -3.11 -1.20
N SER A 48 -9.31 -3.09 -2.36
CA SER A 48 -10.66 -3.65 -2.46
C SER A 48 -10.77 -5.16 -2.69
N SER A 49 -9.72 -5.87 -3.15
CA SER A 49 -9.87 -7.29 -3.56
C SER A 49 -8.74 -8.24 -3.16
N TYR A 50 -7.67 -7.75 -2.55
CA TYR A 50 -6.51 -8.61 -2.28
C TYR A 50 -6.78 -9.65 -1.20
N LYS A 51 -7.64 -9.37 -0.22
CA LYS A 51 -8.00 -10.29 0.87
C LYS A 51 -8.61 -11.58 0.31
N VAL A 52 -9.60 -11.44 -0.57
CA VAL A 52 -10.28 -12.57 -1.24
C VAL A 52 -9.29 -13.41 -2.07
N ILE A 53 -8.34 -12.75 -2.75
CA ILE A 53 -7.31 -13.45 -3.52
C ILE A 53 -6.36 -14.20 -2.58
N ALA A 54 -5.92 -13.57 -1.49
CA ALA A 54 -5.04 -14.18 -0.50
C ALA A 54 -5.71 -15.38 0.19
N GLU A 55 -6.99 -15.28 0.54
CA GLU A 55 -7.79 -16.37 1.12
C GLU A 55 -7.88 -17.57 0.17
N LYS A 56 -8.16 -17.35 -1.12
CA LYS A 56 -8.18 -18.42 -2.13
C LYS A 56 -6.80 -19.06 -2.35
N ILE A 57 -5.73 -18.25 -2.32
CA ILE A 57 -4.35 -18.76 -2.41
C ILE A 57 -4.06 -19.66 -1.20
N ASN A 58 -4.43 -19.20 0.00
CA ASN A 58 -4.28 -19.95 1.24
C ASN A 58 -5.02 -21.28 1.20
N GLU A 59 -6.27 -21.29 0.73
CA GLU A 59 -7.08 -22.51 0.58
C GLU A 59 -6.42 -23.52 -0.36
N VAL A 60 -5.88 -23.08 -1.50
CA VAL A 60 -5.25 -23.97 -2.48
C VAL A 60 -3.89 -24.49 -2.02
N LEU A 61 -3.11 -23.69 -1.29
CA LEU A 61 -1.73 -24.01 -0.92
C LEU A 61 -1.57 -24.50 0.53
N GLY A 62 -2.63 -24.49 1.33
CA GLY A 62 -2.56 -24.78 2.77
C GLY A 62 -1.72 -23.75 3.55
N THR A 63 -1.64 -22.51 3.06
CA THR A 63 -0.94 -21.41 3.76
C THR A 63 -1.91 -20.59 4.61
N GLU A 64 -1.39 -19.79 5.53
CA GLU A 64 -2.19 -18.92 6.39
C GLU A 64 -1.71 -17.47 6.36
N GLY A 65 -2.55 -16.56 6.84
CA GLY A 65 -2.24 -15.13 6.97
C GLY A 65 -2.63 -14.30 5.74
N LEU A 66 -2.24 -13.03 5.75
CA LEU A 66 -2.49 -12.07 4.68
C LEU A 66 -1.17 -11.37 4.32
N PRO A 67 -1.02 -10.90 3.07
CA PRO A 67 0.14 -10.10 2.72
C PRO A 67 0.22 -8.85 3.60
N GLU A 68 1.39 -8.64 4.17
CA GLU A 68 1.66 -7.50 5.04
C GLU A 68 1.54 -6.19 4.25
N ARG A 69 0.95 -5.19 4.90
CA ARG A 69 0.72 -3.88 4.30
C ARG A 69 1.77 -2.90 4.78
N THR A 70 2.23 -2.06 3.85
CA THR A 70 2.83 -0.79 4.25
C THR A 70 1.69 0.05 4.85
N GLU A 71 1.86 0.54 6.07
CA GLU A 71 0.91 1.51 6.63
C GLU A 71 0.76 2.67 5.63
N THR A 72 -0.44 3.21 5.47
CA THR A 72 -0.72 4.38 4.62
C THR A 72 -1.66 5.32 5.36
N PRO A 73 -1.56 6.65 5.18
CA PRO A 73 -2.51 7.59 5.78
C PRO A 73 -3.94 7.30 5.35
N SER A 74 -4.92 7.61 6.20
CA SER A 74 -6.34 7.47 5.88
C SER A 74 -6.73 8.30 4.65
N ASP A 75 -7.72 7.82 3.91
CA ASP A 75 -8.27 8.55 2.76
C ASP A 75 -8.79 9.92 3.16
N GLU A 76 -9.41 10.02 4.33
CA GLU A 76 -9.87 11.27 4.93
C GLU A 76 -8.72 12.25 5.16
N TRP A 77 -7.60 11.78 5.71
CA TRP A 77 -6.41 12.61 5.90
C TRP A 77 -5.84 13.06 4.55
N CYS A 78 -5.68 12.14 3.59
CA CYS A 78 -5.18 12.46 2.26
C CYS A 78 -6.06 13.51 1.55
N GLN A 79 -7.39 13.40 1.68
CA GLN A 79 -8.33 14.35 1.12
C GLN A 79 -8.24 15.71 1.81
N THR A 80 -8.08 15.73 3.13
CA THR A 80 -7.92 16.96 3.92
C THR A 80 -6.67 17.73 3.48
N VAL A 81 -5.53 17.05 3.29
CA VAL A 81 -4.30 17.67 2.76
C VAL A 81 -4.55 18.32 1.39
N LYS A 82 -5.25 17.64 0.49
CA LYS A 82 -5.57 18.18 -0.85
C LYS A 82 -6.44 19.43 -0.76
N VAL A 83 -7.44 19.42 0.12
CA VAL A 83 -8.32 20.58 0.35
C VAL A 83 -7.53 21.77 0.90
N GLU A 84 -6.66 21.56 1.88
CA GLU A 84 -5.87 22.64 2.48
C GLU A 84 -4.82 23.22 1.51
N LEU A 85 -4.18 22.38 0.69
CA LEU A 85 -3.30 22.87 -0.39
C LEU A 85 -4.03 23.82 -1.35
N VAL A 86 -5.26 23.49 -1.73
CA VAL A 86 -6.08 24.35 -2.60
C VAL A 86 -6.48 25.64 -1.89
N LYS A 87 -6.95 25.57 -0.63
CA LYS A 87 -7.34 26.74 0.16
C LYS A 87 -6.19 27.75 0.32
N GLN A 88 -4.97 27.24 0.52
CA GLN A 88 -3.78 28.07 0.71
C GLN A 88 -3.09 28.44 -0.62
N SER A 89 -3.65 28.04 -1.77
CA SER A 89 -3.02 28.21 -3.10
C SER A 89 -1.57 27.70 -3.14
N MET A 90 -1.29 26.63 -2.40
CA MET A 90 0.04 26.05 -2.25
C MET A 90 0.19 24.80 -3.14
N THR A 91 1.31 24.70 -3.83
CA THR A 91 1.66 23.53 -4.63
C THR A 91 2.35 22.45 -3.80
N VAL A 92 2.27 21.20 -4.25
CA VAL A 92 3.02 20.09 -3.64
C VAL A 92 4.55 20.33 -3.67
N ASN A 93 5.05 21.05 -4.68
CA ASN A 93 6.46 21.41 -4.78
C ASN A 93 6.88 22.40 -3.68
N GLU A 94 6.05 23.40 -3.39
CA GLU A 94 6.31 24.37 -2.33
C GLU A 94 6.26 23.71 -0.95
N LEU A 95 5.24 22.88 -0.70
CA LEU A 95 5.14 22.11 0.53
C LEU A 95 6.36 21.19 0.73
N ALA A 96 6.83 20.53 -0.34
CA ALA A 96 8.03 19.68 -0.28
C ALA A 96 9.28 20.47 0.10
N LYS A 97 9.46 21.68 -0.47
CA LYS A 97 10.58 22.57 -0.14
C LYS A 97 10.53 23.05 1.30
N GLN A 98 9.35 23.44 1.80
CA GLN A 98 9.20 23.88 3.19
C GLN A 98 9.47 22.77 4.21
N LEU A 99 9.18 21.52 3.84
CA LEU A 99 9.44 20.34 4.67
C LEU A 99 10.85 19.76 4.54
N ASP A 100 11.68 20.31 3.64
CA ASP A 100 12.98 19.74 3.26
C ASP A 100 12.91 18.24 2.90
N VAL A 101 11.89 17.87 2.12
CA VAL A 101 11.72 16.50 1.63
C VAL A 101 11.60 16.48 0.12
N SER A 102 11.97 15.37 -0.50
CA SER A 102 11.77 15.22 -1.94
C SER A 102 10.27 15.23 -2.28
N ARG A 103 9.91 15.93 -3.35
CA ARG A 103 8.53 16.00 -3.82
C ARG A 103 7.93 14.63 -4.09
N ASP A 104 8.71 13.71 -4.66
CA ASP A 104 8.21 12.36 -4.93
C ASP A 104 7.88 11.60 -3.64
N ARG A 105 8.68 11.78 -2.59
CA ARG A 105 8.41 11.16 -1.28
C ARG A 105 7.19 11.77 -0.62
N LEU A 106 7.04 13.10 -0.67
CA LEU A 106 5.83 13.77 -0.20
C LEU A 106 4.58 13.28 -0.97
N SER A 107 4.69 13.19 -2.29
CA SER A 107 3.62 12.72 -3.18
C SER A 107 3.18 11.29 -2.87
N LEU A 108 4.09 10.41 -2.44
CA LEU A 108 3.71 9.06 -2.01
C LEU A 108 2.86 9.09 -0.73
N VAL A 109 3.14 10.01 0.20
CA VAL A 109 2.43 10.11 1.48
C VAL A 109 1.04 10.73 1.29
N ILE A 110 0.95 11.91 0.66
CA ILE A 110 -0.32 12.65 0.51
C ILE A 110 -1.32 11.97 -0.43
N ASN A 111 -0.86 11.00 -1.22
CA ASN A 111 -1.71 10.16 -2.08
C ASN A 111 -1.98 8.78 -1.49
N GLY A 112 -1.72 8.56 -0.20
CA GLY A 112 -2.06 7.30 0.48
C GLY A 112 -1.26 6.09 0.00
N LYS A 113 -0.06 6.28 -0.55
CA LYS A 113 0.80 5.18 -1.06
C LYS A 113 1.86 4.74 -0.07
N MET A 114 2.17 5.56 0.94
CA MET A 114 3.06 5.19 2.04
C MET A 114 2.79 6.02 3.29
N MET A 115 2.96 5.44 4.48
CA MET A 115 3.00 6.17 5.74
C MET A 115 4.42 6.65 6.00
N ASN A 116 4.54 7.92 6.38
CA ASN A 116 5.75 8.47 6.95
C ASN A 116 5.36 9.47 8.03
N LYS A 117 5.52 9.08 9.30
CA LYS A 117 5.08 9.87 10.46
C LYS A 117 5.73 11.26 10.52
N ALA A 118 6.99 11.37 10.10
CA ALA A 118 7.68 12.66 10.06
C ALA A 118 7.08 13.59 8.99
N ILE A 119 6.82 13.08 7.79
CA ILE A 119 6.16 13.85 6.73
C ILE A 119 4.73 14.21 7.13
N VAL A 120 3.94 13.26 7.63
CA VAL A 120 2.57 13.50 8.11
C VAL A 120 2.54 14.61 9.16
N SER A 121 3.40 14.53 10.18
CA SER A 121 3.48 15.54 11.24
C SER A 121 3.86 16.92 10.68
N GLY A 122 4.86 16.98 9.79
CA GLY A 122 5.25 18.21 9.13
C GLY A 122 4.12 18.82 8.28
N VAL A 123 3.42 18.00 7.49
CA VAL A 123 2.26 18.43 6.70
C VAL A 123 1.15 18.96 7.61
N ASN A 124 0.85 18.27 8.71
CA ASN A 124 -0.16 18.71 9.67
C ASN A 124 0.19 20.08 10.28
N ASN A 125 1.45 20.26 10.68
CA ASN A 125 1.89 21.52 11.27
C ASN A 125 1.87 22.68 10.27
N LEU A 126 2.34 22.47 9.03
CA LEU A 126 2.39 23.51 8.00
C LEU A 126 1.00 23.88 7.48
N LEU A 127 0.11 22.90 7.30
CA LEU A 127 -1.23 23.14 6.77
C LEU A 127 -2.29 23.39 7.87
N GLY A 128 -1.92 23.33 9.15
CA GLY A 128 -2.85 23.51 10.27
C GLY A 128 -3.90 22.40 10.40
N ILE A 129 -3.56 21.17 10.01
CA ILE A 129 -4.48 20.03 10.01
C ILE A 129 -4.47 19.35 11.38
N ASN A 130 -5.59 19.41 12.09
CA ASN A 130 -5.80 18.73 13.37
C ASN A 130 -6.21 17.26 13.24
N LEU A 131 -6.48 16.80 12.01
CA LEU A 131 -6.84 15.42 11.75
C LEU A 131 -5.62 14.50 11.87
N VAL A 132 -5.76 13.44 12.67
CA VAL A 132 -4.72 12.42 12.82
C VAL A 132 -4.73 11.50 11.61
N ALA A 133 -3.59 11.31 10.96
CA ALA A 133 -3.44 10.28 9.94
C ALA A 133 -3.45 8.90 10.59
N VAL A 134 -4.61 8.26 10.63
CA VAL A 134 -4.75 6.86 11.04
C VAL A 134 -4.44 5.94 9.86
N PRO A 135 -3.88 4.73 10.08
CA PRO A 135 -3.65 3.78 9.00
C PRO A 135 -4.95 3.45 8.25
N ALA A 136 -4.96 3.59 6.92
CA ALA A 136 -6.02 3.07 6.08
C ALA A 136 -5.97 1.53 6.16
N ASP A 137 -6.99 0.95 6.81
CA ASP A 137 -7.20 -0.47 7.05
C ASP A 137 -6.46 -1.07 8.27
N LYS A 138 -7.18 -1.11 9.40
CA LYS A 138 -7.13 -2.26 10.32
C LYS A 138 -8.21 -3.25 9.90
#